data_AF-A0A8I0H4X8-F1
#
_entry.id   AF-A0A8I0H4X8-F1
#
_cell.length_a   1.000
_cell.length_b   1.000
_cell.length_c   1.000
_cell.angle_alpha   90.00
_cell.angle_beta   90.00
_cell.angle_gamma   90.00
#
_symmetry.space_group_name_H-M   'P 1'
#
loop_
_entity.id
_entity.type
_entity.pdbx_description
1 polymer ?
#
loop_
_entity_poly.entity_id
_entity_poly.type
_entity_poly.pdbx_seq_one_letter_code
_entity_poly.pdbx_strand_id
1 'polypeptide(L)'
;HLAKNIIEDDDSLYWQAASDDEEPEIVVDFGQPVNFDKLVLQENIATGQQIESFKIYYEKNGRWKKLCKGTVIGYKKICLL
;
A
#
# COMPACT_ATOMS: atom_id res chain seq x y z
N HIS A 1 -2.51 -0.42 -14.01
CA HIS A 1 -3.83 -0.98 -13.59
C HIS A 1 -4.56 0.01 -12.69
N LEU A 2 -5.88 -0.15 -12.44
CA LEU A 2 -6.67 0.89 -11.74
C LEU A 2 -6.39 0.92 -10.23
N ALA A 3 -6.36 2.13 -9.64
CA ALA A 3 -6.12 2.31 -8.20
C ALA A 3 -7.19 1.65 -7.33
N LYS A 4 -8.46 1.65 -7.76
CA LYS A 4 -9.57 1.03 -7.01
C LYS A 4 -9.40 -0.47 -6.77
N ASN A 5 -8.60 -1.15 -7.59
CA ASN A 5 -8.40 -2.60 -7.49
C ASN A 5 -7.78 -3.02 -6.15
N ILE A 6 -7.09 -2.11 -5.44
CA ILE A 6 -6.38 -2.43 -4.18
C ILE A 6 -7.31 -2.72 -2.99
N ILE A 7 -8.61 -2.44 -3.11
CA ILE A 7 -9.62 -2.65 -2.05
C ILE A 7 -10.68 -3.69 -2.43
N GLU A 8 -10.59 -4.28 -3.63
CA GLU A 8 -11.50 -5.32 -4.08
C GLU A 8 -11.10 -6.67 -3.48
N ASP A 9 -12.09 -7.51 -3.17
CA ASP A 9 -11.87 -8.88 -2.65
C ASP A 9 -11.68 -9.87 -3.81
N ASP A 10 -10.67 -9.61 -4.66
CA ASP A 10 -10.29 -10.45 -5.80
C ASP A 10 -8.77 -10.38 -6.04
N ASP A 11 -8.06 -11.47 -5.73
CA ASP A 11 -6.60 -11.58 -5.86
C ASP A 11 -6.08 -11.44 -7.30
N SER A 12 -6.95 -11.52 -8.32
CA SER A 12 -6.58 -11.27 -9.71
C SER A 12 -6.51 -9.79 -10.06
N LEU A 13 -7.11 -8.93 -9.23
CA LEU A 13 -7.11 -7.48 -9.39
C LEU A 13 -5.95 -6.87 -8.61
N TYR A 14 -5.18 -6.01 -9.28
CA TYR A 14 -4.07 -5.30 -8.67
C TYR A 14 -3.96 -3.90 -9.25
N TRP A 15 -3.24 -3.03 -8.54
CA TRP A 15 -2.74 -1.77 -9.08
C TRP A 15 -1.30 -1.94 -9.53
N GLN A 16 -0.90 -1.14 -10.51
CA GLN A 16 0.46 -1.10 -11.03
C GLN A 16 0.72 0.31 -11.53
N ALA A 17 1.83 0.89 -11.08
CA ALA A 17 2.33 2.19 -11.50
C ALA A 17 2.78 2.19 -12.96
N ALA A 18 3.17 3.36 -13.46
CA ALA A 18 3.85 3.48 -14.74
C ALA A 18 5.23 2.78 -14.68
N SER A 19 5.73 2.33 -15.83
CA SER A 19 6.98 1.57 -15.90
C SER A 19 8.24 2.38 -15.56
N ASP A 20 8.13 3.70 -15.60
CA ASP A 20 9.20 4.68 -15.34
C ASP A 20 9.05 5.39 -13.98
N ASP A 21 8.09 4.96 -13.16
CA ASP A 21 7.89 5.48 -11.80
C ASP A 21 8.71 4.68 -10.78
N GLU A 22 9.80 5.27 -10.29
CA GLU A 22 10.72 4.64 -9.33
C GLU A 22 10.24 4.76 -7.87
N GLU A 23 9.37 5.72 -7.56
CA GLU A 23 8.84 5.94 -6.20
C GLU A 23 7.31 6.02 -6.19
N PRO A 24 6.62 4.96 -6.65
CA PRO A 24 5.19 5.00 -6.84
C PRO A 24 4.44 5.08 -5.50
N GLU A 25 3.39 5.90 -5.47
CA GLU A 25 2.60 6.13 -4.26
C GLU A 25 1.14 5.70 -4.39
N ILE A 26 0.58 5.24 -3.26
CA ILE A 26 -0.84 4.95 -3.11
C ILE A 26 -1.35 5.78 -1.94
N VAL A 27 -2.35 6.63 -2.20
CA VAL A 27 -3.03 7.41 -1.17
C VAL A 27 -4.44 6.85 -0.99
N VAL A 28 -4.75 6.44 0.24
CA VAL A 28 -6.10 5.99 0.63
C VAL A 28 -6.75 7.12 1.42
N ASP A 29 -7.79 7.71 0.84
CA ASP A 29 -8.63 8.71 1.51
C ASP A 29 -9.89 8.02 2.09
N PHE A 30 -10.04 8.08 3.40
CA PHE A 30 -11.20 7.53 4.10
C PHE A 30 -12.41 8.49 4.11
N GLY A 31 -12.25 9.73 3.64
CA GLY A 31 -13.26 10.79 3.65
C GLY A 31 -13.57 11.34 5.06
N GLN A 32 -13.09 10.69 6.11
CA GLN A 32 -13.25 11.07 7.51
C GLN A 32 -12.12 10.47 8.36
N PRO A 33 -11.86 11.01 9.56
CA PRO A 33 -10.92 10.39 10.50
C PRO A 33 -11.33 8.97 10.88
N VAL A 34 -10.41 8.02 10.75
CA VAL A 34 -10.61 6.61 11.11
C VAL A 34 -9.55 6.15 12.11
N ASN A 35 -9.95 5.26 13.01
CA ASN A 35 -9.03 4.55 13.89
C ASN A 35 -8.69 3.20 13.26
N PHE A 36 -7.40 2.85 13.24
CA PHE A 36 -6.91 1.57 12.75
C PHE A 36 -5.64 1.20 13.52
N ASP A 37 -5.39 -0.10 13.65
CA ASP A 37 -4.22 -0.66 14.34
C ASP A 37 -3.40 -1.60 13.45
N LYS A 38 -3.87 -1.84 12.22
CA LYS A 38 -3.25 -2.75 11.25
C LYS A 38 -3.37 -2.20 9.85
N LEU A 39 -2.35 -2.49 9.05
CA LEU A 39 -2.36 -2.37 7.60
C LEU A 39 -2.02 -3.72 6.98
N VAL A 40 -2.81 -4.16 6.00
CA VAL A 40 -2.56 -5.37 5.23
C VAL A 40 -2.15 -4.96 3.83
N LEU A 41 -0.99 -5.43 3.39
CA LEU A 41 -0.45 -5.24 2.05
C LEU A 41 -0.21 -6.60 1.41
N GLN A 42 -0.38 -6.70 0.10
CA GLN A 42 -0.23 -7.93 -0.66
C GLN A 42 0.22 -7.59 -2.08
N GLU A 43 1.27 -8.26 -2.56
CA GLU A 43 1.68 -8.18 -3.96
C GLU A 43 0.93 -9.21 -4.80
N ASN A 44 0.74 -8.90 -6.09
CA ASN A 44 0.33 -9.91 -7.07
C ASN A 44 1.52 -10.81 -7.42
N ILE A 45 1.79 -11.79 -6.56
CA ILE A 45 2.92 -12.71 -6.69
C ILE A 45 2.89 -13.57 -7.96
N ALA A 46 1.76 -13.66 -8.69
CA ALA A 46 1.69 -14.31 -9.99
C ALA A 46 2.59 -13.61 -11.03
N THR A 47 2.89 -12.33 -10.82
CA THR A 47 3.83 -11.52 -11.62
C THR A 47 5.24 -11.44 -11.00
N GLY A 48 5.49 -12.22 -9.94
CA GLY A 48 6.70 -12.15 -9.13
C GLY A 48 6.58 -11.22 -7.92
N GLN A 49 7.56 -11.32 -7.03
CA GLN A 49 7.75 -10.40 -5.91
C GLN A 49 8.69 -9.27 -6.36
N GLN A 50 8.28 -8.01 -6.26
CA GLN A 50 8.98 -6.88 -6.85
C GLN A 50 9.31 -5.77 -5.84
N ILE A 51 8.54 -5.64 -4.76
CA ILE A 51 8.75 -4.58 -3.76
C ILE A 51 9.91 -4.95 -2.84
N GLU A 52 10.96 -4.12 -2.90
CA GLU A 52 12.17 -4.26 -2.07
C GLU A 52 12.21 -3.28 -0.89
N SER A 53 11.46 -2.17 -0.97
CA SER A 53 11.26 -1.25 0.14
C SER A 53 9.96 -0.46 0.02
N PHE A 54 9.38 -0.13 1.17
CA PHE A 54 8.20 0.74 1.26
C PHE A 54 8.20 1.55 2.55
N LYS A 55 7.45 2.65 2.56
CA LYS A 55 7.25 3.52 3.72
C LYS A 55 5.77 3.80 3.84
N ILE A 56 5.24 3.72 5.06
CA ILE A 56 3.85 4.05 5.35
C ILE A 56 3.84 5.39 6.07
N TYR A 57 2.95 6.26 5.62
CA TYR A 57 2.67 7.55 6.24
C TYR A 57 1.19 7.65 6.57
N TYR A 58 0.86 8.45 7.57
CA TYR A 58 -0.51 8.88 7.83
C TYR A 58 -0.56 10.40 7.85
N GLU A 59 -1.69 10.94 7.41
CA GLU A 59 -1.96 12.37 7.53
C GLU A 59 -2.64 12.65 8.87
N LYS A 60 -2.15 13.67 9.60
CA LYS A 60 -2.83 14.19 10.78
C LYS A 60 -2.69 15.71 10.81
N ASN A 61 -3.83 16.41 10.79
CA ASN A 61 -3.91 17.87 10.80
C ASN A 61 -3.14 18.52 9.62
N GLY A 62 -3.35 18.07 8.38
CA GLY A 62 -2.69 18.66 7.21
C GLY A 62 -1.23 18.26 7.03
N ARG A 63 -0.72 17.29 7.81
CA ARG A 63 0.70 16.93 7.83
C ARG A 63 0.89 15.42 7.77
N TRP A 64 1.66 14.98 6.78
CA TRP A 64 2.12 13.60 6.67
C TRP A 64 3.17 13.28 7.72
N LYS A 65 2.99 12.15 8.40
CA LYS A 65 3.91 11.62 9.40
C LYS A 65 4.25 10.19 9.05
N LYS A 66 5.54 9.85 9.09
CA LYS A 66 5.99 8.48 8.86
C LYS A 66 5.50 7.59 10.00
N LEU A 67 4.83 6.52 9.63
CA LEU A 67 4.33 5.51 10.55
C LEU A 67 5.36 4.39 10.71
N CYS A 68 5.76 3.77 9.60
CA CYS A 68 6.78 2.72 9.59
C CYS A 68 7.43 2.57 8.21
N LYS A 69 8.42 1.69 8.11
CA LYS A 69 9.08 1.29 6.87
C LYS A 69 9.23 -0.22 6.84
N GLY A 70 9.27 -0.79 5.64
CA GLY A 70 9.51 -2.21 5.41
C GLY A 70 10.33 -2.44 4.16
N THR A 71 10.70 -3.69 3.93
CA THR A 71 11.41 -4.13 2.73
C THR A 71 10.46 -4.87 1.81
N VAL A 72 10.25 -6.16 2.08
CA VAL A 72 9.45 -7.06 1.28
C VAL A 72 7.99 -7.12 1.76
N ILE A 73 7.06 -7.11 0.81
CA ILE A 73 5.63 -7.39 1.06
C ILE A 73 5.33 -8.87 0.76
N GLY A 74 5.65 -9.34 -0.45
CA GLY A 74 5.38 -10.71 -0.89
C GLY A 74 3.89 -11.04 -0.93
N TYR A 75 3.56 -12.30 -0.67
CA TYR A 75 2.17 -12.77 -0.68
C TYR A 75 1.27 -11.99 0.29
N LYS A 76 1.73 -11.69 1.50
CA LYS A 76 0.94 -10.93 2.48
C LYS A 76 1.84 -10.36 3.56
N LYS A 77 1.68 -9.07 3.85
CA LYS A 77 2.35 -8.35 4.93
C LYS A 77 1.31 -7.68 5.82
N ILE A 78 1.34 -8.01 7.11
CA ILE A 78 0.54 -7.34 8.13
C ILE A 78 1.47 -6.43 8.92
N CYS A 79 1.23 -5.13 8.88
CA CYS A 79 1.95 -4.15 9.70
C CYS A 79 1.08 -3.82 10.91
N LEU A 80 1.57 -4.14 12.11
CA LEU A 80 0.98 -3.68 13.37
C LEU A 80 1.47 -2.25 13.66
N LEU A 81 0.57 -1.38 14.13
CA LEU A 81 0.77 0.07 14.18
C LEU A 81 0.64 0.65 15.59
#